data_AF-A0A523AKP8-F1
#
_entry.id   AF-A0A523AKP8-F1
#
_cell.length_a   1.000
_cell.length_b   1.000
_cell.length_c   1.000
_cell.angle_alpha   90.00
_cell.angle_beta   90.00
_cell.angle_gamma   90.00
#
_symmetry.space_group_name_H-M   'P 1'
#
loop_
_entity.id
_entity.type
_entity.pdbx_description
1 polymer ?
#
loop_
_entity_poly.entity_id
_entity_poly.type
_entity_poly.pdbx_seq_one_letter_code
_entity_poly.pdbx_strand_id
1 'polypeptide(L)'
;FHPSRRFLFRLCRELGFPHPDFLLDVLNSEQISEWQAYDQLEPIGEWRADYRIGILCSLISQIAIAVFGKKESDSSSISPIDFMPDWAGDFEESKMFRGRQTASSPEEIKALFSVFASASSSSGEKEK
;
A
#
# COMPACT_ATOMS: atom_id res chain seq x y z
N PHE A 1 0.84 22.42 -3.91
CA PHE A 1 -0.13 22.03 -2.87
C PHE A 1 0.64 21.82 -1.57
N HIS A 2 0.20 22.36 -0.43
CA HIS A 2 0.91 22.19 0.84
C HIS A 2 0.53 20.84 1.48
N PRO A 3 1.48 19.97 1.90
CA PRO A 3 1.19 18.67 2.52
C PRO A 3 0.23 18.76 3.72
N SER A 4 0.42 19.80 4.53
CA SER A 4 -0.41 20.12 5.70
C SER A 4 -1.88 20.35 5.32
N ARG A 5 -2.15 20.95 4.16
CA ARG A 5 -3.52 21.24 3.70
C ARG A 5 -4.20 19.98 3.16
N ARG A 6 -3.45 19.07 2.52
CA ARG A 6 -3.96 17.76 2.07
C ARG A 6 -4.42 16.88 3.24
N PHE A 7 -3.65 16.89 4.34
CA PHE A 7 -4.04 16.21 5.57
C PHE A 7 -5.41 16.71 6.08
N LEU A 8 -5.62 18.02 6.16
CA LEU A 8 -6.88 18.59 6.63
C LEU A 8 -8.06 18.19 5.74
N PHE A 9 -7.89 18.13 4.42
CA PHE A 9 -8.95 17.67 3.52
C PHE A 9 -9.33 16.20 3.76
N ARG A 10 -8.35 15.32 3.99
CA ARG A 10 -8.63 13.92 4.35
C ARG A 10 -9.38 13.83 5.68
N LEU A 11 -8.90 14.56 6.68
CA LEU A 11 -9.53 14.59 8.01
C LEU A 11 -10.97 15.13 7.95
N CYS A 12 -11.22 16.21 7.20
CA CYS A 12 -12.56 16.73 6.98
C CYS A 12 -13.50 15.68 6.38
N ARG A 13 -13.03 14.94 5.36
CA ARG A 13 -13.84 13.90 4.72
C ARG A 13 -14.26 12.81 5.71
N GLU A 14 -13.35 12.32 6.54
CA GLU A 14 -13.66 11.27 7.51
C GLU A 14 -14.52 11.76 8.68
N LEU A 15 -14.35 13.02 9.11
CA LEU A 15 -15.16 13.64 10.16
C LEU A 15 -16.51 14.20 9.65
N GLY A 16 -16.74 14.21 8.33
CA GLY A 16 -17.95 14.76 7.72
C GLY A 16 -18.00 16.30 7.66
N PHE A 17 -16.86 16.97 7.76
CA PHE A 17 -16.77 18.43 7.59
C PHE A 17 -16.69 18.83 6.11
N PRO A 18 -17.33 19.94 5.71
CA PRO A 18 -17.37 20.36 4.31
C PRO A 18 -16.03 20.94 3.79
N HIS A 19 -15.25 21.62 4.65
CA HIS A 19 -14.00 22.26 4.26
C HIS A 19 -13.05 22.44 5.46
N PRO A 20 -11.71 22.43 5.26
CA PRO A 20 -10.71 22.66 6.31
C PRO A 20 -10.92 23.91 7.13
N ASP A 21 -11.39 25.00 6.54
CA ASP A 21 -11.54 26.27 7.25
C ASP A 21 -12.54 26.14 8.42
N PHE A 22 -13.65 25.41 8.24
CA PHE A 22 -14.58 25.11 9.34
C PHE A 22 -13.97 24.20 10.41
N LEU A 23 -13.10 23.27 10.00
CA LEU A 23 -12.42 22.39 10.93
C LEU A 23 -11.41 23.17 11.79
N LEU A 24 -10.71 24.14 11.19
CA LEU A 24 -9.74 25.01 11.88
C LEU A 24 -10.40 25.99 12.85
N ASP A 25 -11.69 26.31 12.65
CA ASP A 25 -12.46 27.11 13.61
C ASP A 25 -12.85 26.29 14.87
N VAL A 26 -12.90 24.96 14.75
CA VAL A 26 -13.32 24.05 15.84
C VAL A 26 -12.13 23.42 16.56
N LEU A 27 -11.05 23.09 15.84
CA LEU A 27 -9.86 22.45 16.38
C LEU A 27 -8.73 23.46 16.58
N ASN A 28 -8.07 23.37 17.73
CA ASN A 28 -6.85 24.14 17.98
C ASN A 28 -5.61 23.47 17.34
N SER A 29 -4.49 24.19 17.31
CA SER A 29 -3.24 23.71 16.70
C SER A 29 -2.66 22.46 17.37
N GLU A 30 -2.86 22.29 18.67
CA GLU A 30 -2.40 21.13 19.43
C GLU A 30 -3.18 19.88 19.01
N GLN A 31 -4.52 19.96 18.96
CA GLN A 31 -5.40 18.89 18.50
C GLN A 31 -5.11 18.51 17.04
N ILE A 32 -4.82 19.48 16.16
CA ILE A 32 -4.42 19.19 14.79
C ILE A 32 -3.10 18.41 14.75
N SER A 33 -2.15 18.77 15.61
CA SER A 33 -0.87 18.06 15.72
C SER A 33 -1.06 16.63 16.26
N GLU A 34 -1.98 16.42 17.20
CA GLU A 34 -2.37 15.09 17.67
C GLU A 34 -2.96 14.25 16.55
N TRP A 35 -3.88 14.80 15.76
CA TRP A 35 -4.45 14.09 14.60
C TRP A 35 -3.38 13.74 13.56
N GLN A 36 -2.38 14.60 13.36
CA GLN A 36 -1.26 14.30 12.47
C GLN A 36 -0.38 13.17 13.00
N ALA A 37 -0.10 13.16 14.31
CA ALA A 37 0.62 12.07 14.96
C ALA A 37 -0.18 10.76 14.88
N TYR A 38 -1.50 10.83 15.04
CA TYR A 38 -2.39 9.69 14.88
C TYR A 38 -2.36 9.13 13.45
N ASP A 39 -2.43 9.97 12.41
CA ASP A 39 -2.37 9.54 11.00
C ASP A 39 -1.06 8.83 10.63
N GLN A 40 0.04 9.08 11.35
CA GLN A 40 1.29 8.33 11.17
C GLN A 40 1.22 6.89 11.70
N LEU A 41 0.48 6.66 12.79
CA LEU A 41 0.26 5.34 13.38
C LEU A 41 -0.87 4.60 12.66
N GLU A 42 -1.96 5.32 12.46
CA GLU A 42 -3.18 4.83 11.86
C GLU A 42 -3.66 5.77 10.73
N PRO A 43 -3.13 5.58 9.50
CA PRO A 43 -3.53 6.40 8.35
C PRO A 43 -5.03 6.52 8.18
N ILE A 44 -5.49 7.76 8.12
CA ILE A 44 -6.88 8.18 8.03
C ILE A 44 -7.39 7.97 6.60
N GLY A 45 -8.54 7.29 6.50
CA GLY A 45 -9.23 6.97 5.27
C GLY A 45 -8.77 5.68 4.59
N GLU A 46 -9.00 5.58 3.29
CA GLU A 46 -8.82 4.35 2.50
C GLU A 46 -7.37 4.01 2.17
N TRP A 47 -6.38 4.77 2.65
CA TRP A 47 -4.97 4.50 2.39
C TRP A 47 -4.57 3.05 2.74
N ARG A 48 -5.14 2.51 3.82
CA ARG A 48 -4.96 1.09 4.17
C ARG A 48 -5.58 0.12 3.17
N ALA A 49 -6.75 0.45 2.62
CA ALA A 49 -7.41 -0.36 1.61
C ALA A 49 -6.60 -0.36 0.31
N ASP A 50 -6.16 0.82 -0.14
CA ASP A 50 -5.30 0.99 -1.30
C ASP A 50 -3.97 0.24 -1.13
N TYR A 51 -3.35 0.30 0.06
CA TYR A 51 -2.12 -0.44 0.35
C TYR A 51 -2.32 -1.95 0.28
N ARG A 52 -3.44 -2.49 0.80
CA ARG A 52 -3.75 -3.93 0.68
C ARG A 52 -3.90 -4.37 -0.78
N ILE A 53 -4.53 -3.55 -1.62
CA ILE A 53 -4.62 -3.81 -3.06
C ILE A 53 -3.24 -3.70 -3.70
N GLY A 54 -2.43 -2.73 -3.31
CA GLY A 54 -1.04 -2.60 -3.76
C GLY A 54 -0.20 -3.84 -3.46
N ILE A 55 -0.36 -4.45 -2.27
CA ILE A 55 0.29 -5.73 -1.93
C ILE A 55 -0.13 -6.83 -2.91
N LEU A 56 -1.42 -6.96 -3.18
CA LEU A 56 -1.94 -7.96 -4.11
C LEU A 56 -1.40 -7.75 -5.53
N CYS A 57 -1.41 -6.51 -6.02
CA CYS A 57 -0.86 -6.17 -7.33
C CYS A 57 0.65 -6.46 -7.43
N SER A 58 1.42 -6.08 -6.41
CA SER A 58 2.85 -6.39 -6.33
C SER A 58 3.11 -7.90 -6.36
N LEU A 59 2.33 -8.69 -5.60
CA LEU A 59 2.44 -10.15 -5.62
C LEU A 59 2.14 -10.73 -7.00
N ILE A 60 1.03 -10.31 -7.64
CA ILE A 60 0.63 -10.77 -8.98
C ILE A 60 1.71 -10.43 -10.00
N SER A 61 2.24 -9.20 -9.99
CA SER A 61 3.29 -8.78 -10.90
C SER A 61 4.58 -9.57 -10.70
N GLN A 62 4.98 -9.84 -9.45
CA GLN A 62 6.16 -10.66 -9.17
C GLN A 62 5.97 -12.11 -9.66
N ILE A 63 4.79 -12.70 -9.47
CA ILE A 63 4.45 -14.02 -10.02
C ILE A 63 4.53 -14.01 -11.56
N ALA A 64 3.96 -12.99 -12.20
CA ALA A 64 3.98 -12.86 -13.66
C ALA A 64 5.42 -12.77 -14.19
N ILE A 65 6.30 -12.02 -13.53
CA ILE A 65 7.72 -11.95 -13.87
C ILE A 65 8.41 -13.31 -13.67
N ALA A 66 8.11 -14.01 -12.58
CA ALA A 66 8.71 -15.30 -12.31
C ALA A 66 8.34 -16.39 -13.33
N VAL A 67 7.10 -16.35 -13.87
CA VAL A 67 6.58 -17.34 -14.82
C VAL A 67 6.89 -16.99 -16.28
N PHE A 68 6.76 -15.71 -16.65
CA PHE A 68 6.83 -15.27 -18.06
C PHE A 68 8.03 -14.36 -18.36
N GLY A 69 8.79 -13.94 -17.35
CA GLY A 69 9.91 -13.00 -17.52
C GLY A 69 11.13 -13.62 -18.21
N LYS A 70 11.86 -12.79 -18.96
CA LYS A 70 13.17 -13.18 -19.52
C LYS A 70 14.22 -13.14 -18.41
N LYS A 71 15.17 -14.07 -18.43
CA LYS A 71 16.24 -14.25 -17.41
C LYS A 71 17.12 -13.00 -17.18
N GLU A 72 17.08 -12.03 -18.08
CA GLU A 72 17.87 -10.79 -18.09
C GLU A 72 17.06 -9.54 -17.74
N SER A 73 15.74 -9.63 -17.48
CA SER A 73 15.02 -8.46 -17.00
C SER A 73 15.46 -8.16 -15.58
N ASP A 74 16.15 -7.03 -15.38
CA ASP A 74 16.40 -6.47 -14.06
C ASP A 74 15.10 -6.56 -13.25
N SER A 75 15.14 -7.41 -12.23
CA SER A 75 14.03 -7.60 -11.30
C SER A 75 14.01 -6.41 -10.36
N SER A 76 13.67 -5.25 -10.93
CA SER A 76 13.35 -4.05 -10.17
C SER A 76 12.35 -4.47 -9.12
N SER A 77 12.74 -4.32 -7.84
CA SER A 77 11.94 -4.72 -6.69
C SER A 77 10.57 -4.05 -6.74
N ILE A 78 9.56 -4.76 -7.24
CA ILE A 78 8.19 -4.26 -7.37
C ILE A 78 7.58 -4.15 -5.98
N SER A 79 7.41 -2.93 -5.50
CA SER A 79 6.85 -2.64 -4.18
C SER A 79 5.34 -2.41 -4.27
N PRO A 80 4.57 -2.73 -3.20
CA PRO A 80 3.15 -2.35 -3.13
C PRO A 80 2.88 -0.87 -3.44
N ILE A 81 3.83 0.02 -3.10
CA ILE A 81 3.68 1.46 -3.31
C ILE A 81 3.70 1.86 -4.78
N ASP A 82 4.30 1.03 -5.66
CA ASP A 82 4.32 1.29 -7.11
C ASP A 82 2.92 1.21 -7.74
N PHE A 83 1.96 0.59 -7.05
CA PHE A 83 0.56 0.46 -7.49
C PHE A 83 -0.39 1.40 -6.74
N MET A 84 0.12 2.19 -5.80
CA MET A 84 -0.71 3.19 -5.12
C MET A 84 -0.79 4.45 -5.99
N PRO A 85 -1.89 5.23 -5.91
CA PRO A 85 -1.96 6.48 -6.63
C PRO A 85 -1.14 7.58 -5.93
N ASP A 86 -0.17 8.14 -6.65
CA ASP A 86 0.67 9.24 -6.17
C ASP A 86 0.03 10.61 -6.43
N TRP A 87 -1.04 10.91 -5.68
CA TRP A 87 -1.79 12.15 -5.88
C TRP A 87 -0.98 13.43 -5.58
N ALA A 88 0.16 13.35 -4.90
CA ALA A 88 0.96 14.53 -4.54
C ALA A 88 2.35 14.58 -5.18
N GLY A 89 2.84 13.48 -5.75
CA GLY A 89 4.19 13.40 -6.30
C GLY A 89 5.27 13.09 -5.25
N ASP A 90 4.87 12.57 -4.08
CA ASP A 90 5.73 12.45 -2.89
C ASP A 90 6.26 11.01 -2.71
N PHE A 91 5.99 10.12 -3.66
CA PHE A 91 6.31 8.70 -3.50
C PHE A 91 7.81 8.41 -3.50
N GLU A 92 8.61 9.22 -4.20
CA GLU A 92 10.07 9.05 -4.22
C GLU A 92 10.70 9.28 -2.84
N GLU A 93 10.22 10.27 -2.08
CA GLU A 93 10.68 10.52 -0.71
C GLU A 93 10.23 9.40 0.24
N SER A 94 9.01 8.87 0.01
CA SER A 94 8.44 7.75 0.78
C SER A 94 9.14 6.42 0.50
N LYS A 95 9.57 6.16 -0.75
CA LYS A 95 10.36 4.99 -1.16
C LYS A 95 11.73 4.97 -0.48
N MET A 96 12.40 6.11 -0.37
CA MET A 96 13.68 6.22 0.35
C MET A 96 13.55 5.92 1.85
N PHE A 97 12.46 6.36 2.50
CA PHE A 97 12.25 6.13 3.93
C PHE A 97 11.83 4.68 4.26
N ARG A 98 11.07 4.03 3.37
CA ARG A 98 10.46 2.71 3.61
C ARG A 98 11.13 1.55 2.87
N GLY A 99 12.27 1.77 2.22
CA GLY A 99 13.07 0.76 1.50
C GLY A 99 13.58 -0.44 2.33
N ARG A 100 13.02 -0.67 3.53
CA ARG A 100 13.33 -1.79 4.42
C ARG A 100 12.18 -2.80 4.59
N GLN A 101 10.97 -2.52 4.08
CA GLN A 101 9.87 -3.49 4.15
C GLN A 101 9.80 -4.35 2.87
N THR A 102 10.48 -5.50 2.98
CA THR A 102 10.20 -6.79 2.32
C THR A 102 9.92 -6.73 0.81
N ALA A 103 10.96 -6.51 0.02
CA ALA A 103 11.01 -7.20 -1.27
C ALA A 103 11.09 -8.71 -0.95
N SER A 104 9.97 -9.43 -1.08
CA SER A 104 10.00 -10.89 -0.92
C SER A 104 10.98 -11.47 -1.92
N SER A 105 11.86 -12.34 -1.44
CA SER A 105 12.86 -12.93 -2.32
C SER A 105 12.16 -13.75 -3.42
N PRO A 106 12.73 -13.83 -4.64
CA PRO A 106 12.16 -14.67 -5.70
C PRO A 106 11.95 -16.14 -5.28
N GLU A 107 12.68 -16.60 -4.28
CA GLU A 107 12.57 -17.93 -3.68
C GLU A 107 11.34 -18.07 -2.79
N GLU A 108 11.02 -17.07 -1.95
CA GLU A 108 9.80 -17.04 -1.13
C GLU A 108 8.54 -17.11 -2.00
N ILE A 109 8.55 -16.42 -3.13
CA ILE A 109 7.41 -16.35 -4.06
C ILE A 109 7.21 -17.71 -4.74
N LYS A 110 8.30 -18.38 -5.15
CA LYS A 110 8.24 -19.74 -5.69
C LYS A 110 7.74 -20.75 -4.65
N ALA A 111 8.18 -20.61 -3.40
CA ALA A 111 7.73 -21.46 -2.31
C ALA A 111 6.21 -21.30 -2.07
N LEU A 112 5.71 -20.07 -1.98
CA LEU A 112 4.27 -19.80 -1.88
C LEU A 112 3.49 -20.40 -3.05
N PHE A 113 3.98 -20.23 -4.28
CA PHE A 113 3.32 -20.80 -5.46
C PHE A 113 3.24 -22.32 -5.40
N SER A 114 4.32 -22.99 -4.98
CA SER A 114 4.33 -24.46 -4.84
C SER A 114 3.30 -24.94 -3.82
N VAL A 115 3.10 -24.20 -2.72
CA VAL A 115 2.07 -24.48 -1.72
C VAL A 115 0.67 -24.36 -2.34
N PHE A 116 0.37 -23.28 -3.07
CA PHE A 116 -0.92 -23.12 -3.73
C PHE A 116 -1.21 -24.17 -4.81
N ALA A 117 -0.21 -24.52 -5.62
CA ALA A 117 -0.33 -25.56 -6.63
C ALA A 117 -0.62 -26.93 -5.98
N SER A 118 0.09 -27.28 -4.91
CA SER A 118 -0.12 -28.53 -4.18
C SER A 118 -1.50 -28.62 -3.50
N ALA A 119 -2.01 -27.49 -2.99
CA ALA A 119 -3.34 -27.42 -2.39
C ALA A 119 -4.44 -27.70 -3.44
N SER A 120 -4.32 -27.14 -4.66
CA SER A 120 -5.28 -27.37 -5.75
C SER A 120 -5.31 -28.82 -6.26
N SER A 121 -4.19 -29.55 -6.22
CA SER A 121 -4.16 -30.96 -6.64
C SER A 121 -4.78 -31.91 -5.61
N SER A 122 -4.81 -31.54 -4.33
CA SER A 122 -5.34 -32.39 -3.25
C SER A 122 -6.88 -32.43 -3.17
N SER A 123 -7.55 -31.47 -3.79
CA SER A 123 -9.02 -31.39 -3.82
C SER A 123 -9.67 -32.20 -4.94
N GLY A 124 -8.89 -32.76 -5.88
CA GLY A 124 -9.40 -33.50 -7.04
C GLY A 124 -9.44 -35.03 -6.90
N GLU A 125 -8.99 -35.60 -5.77
CA GLU A 125 -8.79 -37.05 -5.62
C GLU A 125 -9.86 -37.78 -4.78
N LYS A 126 -10.95 -37.11 -4.39
CA LYS A 126 -12.06 -37.72 -3.64
C LYS A 126 -13.39 -37.67 -4.38
N GLU A 127 -13.44 -38.16 -5.61
CA GLU A 127 -14.68 -38.55 -6.29
C GLU A 127 -14.38 -39.63 -7.35
N LYS A 128 -14.24 -40.86 -6.89
CA LYS A 128 -14.40 -42.09 -7.70
C LYS A 128 -15.02 -43.18 -6.85
#